data_AF-W8SJQ3-F1
#
_entry.id   AF-W8SJQ3-F1
#
_cell.length_a   1.000
_cell.length_b   1.000
_cell.length_c   1.000
_cell.angle_alpha   90.00
_cell.angle_beta   90.00
_cell.angle_gamma   90.00
#
_symmetry.space_group_name_H-M   'P 1'
#
loop_
_entity.id
_entity.type
_entity.pdbx_description
1 polymer ?
#
loop_
_entity_poly.entity_id
_entity_poly.type
_entity_poly.pdbx_seq_one_letter_code
_entity_poly.pdbx_strand_id
1 'polypeptide(L)'
;MSVLSRIPLSPVGWVALGVLGLGATGAALLLWPRGAAPFSCPLDAALSLPSGQAAMLCEVLPEPQPFTADVWLVLRVLVPDLPPADLDGTHADHDWICRDLGLPRAAAMDAPPDRIVVQLMSAPFPRGEAAPGIRQSIEAYTIATGSCMWELL
;
A
#
# COMPACT_ATOMS: atom_id res chain seq x y z
N MET A 1 46.79 -31.41 -46.87
CA MET A 1 45.94 -31.48 -45.65
C MET A 1 44.50 -31.29 -46.10
N SER A 2 43.65 -32.23 -45.68
CA SER A 2 42.26 -32.49 -46.05
C SER A 2 41.38 -31.22 -46.09
N VAL A 3 40.32 -31.10 -46.88
CA VAL A 3 39.07 -31.86 -46.74
C VAL A 3 38.23 -31.78 -48.04
N LEU A 4 37.93 -32.97 -48.56
CA LEU A 4 36.82 -33.38 -49.44
C LEU A 4 35.47 -33.02 -48.76
N SER A 5 34.33 -32.73 -49.39
CA SER A 5 33.75 -33.25 -50.62
C SER A 5 32.27 -32.84 -50.69
N ARG A 6 31.84 -32.46 -51.89
CA ARG A 6 30.58 -32.80 -52.58
C ARG A 6 29.24 -32.46 -51.92
N ILE A 7 28.55 -31.54 -52.59
CA ILE A 7 27.09 -31.52 -52.74
C ILE A 7 26.78 -32.23 -54.06
N PRO A 8 25.79 -33.14 -54.12
CA PRO A 8 25.05 -33.38 -55.36
C PRO A 8 23.58 -32.98 -55.20
N LEU A 9 23.10 -32.37 -56.28
CA LEU A 9 21.74 -31.94 -56.53
C LEU A 9 20.77 -33.13 -56.59
N SER A 10 19.56 -32.88 -56.06
CA SER A 10 18.22 -33.17 -56.61
C SER A 10 18.23 -33.89 -57.98
N PRO A 11 17.30 -34.85 -58.27
CA PRO A 11 15.97 -34.42 -58.71
C PRO A 11 14.81 -35.45 -58.57
N VAL A 12 13.60 -34.96 -58.85
CA VAL A 12 12.38 -35.68 -59.26
C VAL A 12 11.67 -36.46 -58.14
N GLY A 13 10.56 -35.92 -57.62
CA GLY A 13 9.21 -36.28 -58.08
C GLY A 13 8.70 -37.39 -57.16
N TRP A 14 7.56 -37.26 -56.48
CA TRP A 14 6.25 -37.64 -57.00
C TRP A 14 5.15 -36.95 -56.18
N VAL A 15 4.17 -36.50 -56.94
CA VAL A 15 2.84 -35.95 -56.63
C VAL A 15 2.02 -36.83 -55.67
N ALA A 16 1.23 -36.21 -54.79
CA ALA A 16 -0.23 -36.40 -54.58
C ALA A 16 -0.62 -36.03 -53.12
N LEU A 17 -1.34 -34.92 -52.87
CA LEU A 17 -2.81 -34.77 -52.84
C LEU A 17 -3.53 -35.49 -51.67
N GLY A 18 -4.15 -34.68 -50.80
CA GLY A 18 -5.00 -35.07 -49.66
C GLY A 18 -4.26 -34.85 -48.34
N VAL A 19 -4.71 -34.03 -47.39
CA VAL A 19 -6.00 -34.15 -46.69
C VAL A 19 -6.39 -32.79 -46.09
N LEU A 20 -7.67 -32.47 -46.25
CA LEU A 20 -8.43 -31.44 -45.54
C LEU A 20 -8.24 -31.55 -44.01
N GLY A 21 -7.81 -30.46 -43.39
CA GLY A 21 -7.85 -30.30 -41.94
C GLY A 21 -7.96 -28.83 -41.58
N LEU A 22 -9.18 -28.29 -41.59
CA LEU A 22 -9.52 -27.04 -40.89
C LEU A 22 -9.33 -27.27 -39.39
N GLY A 23 -8.09 -27.14 -38.91
CA GLY A 23 -7.80 -27.01 -37.49
C GLY A 23 -7.96 -25.55 -37.11
N ALA A 24 -9.15 -25.13 -36.73
CA ALA A 24 -9.36 -23.85 -36.07
C ALA A 24 -8.58 -23.86 -34.76
N THR A 25 -7.36 -23.32 -34.75
CA THR A 25 -6.67 -22.96 -33.52
C THR A 25 -7.40 -21.76 -32.93
N GLY A 26 -8.49 -22.04 -32.22
CA GLY A 26 -9.12 -21.08 -31.34
C GLY A 26 -8.07 -20.67 -30.31
N ALA A 27 -7.51 -19.48 -30.47
CA ALA A 27 -6.72 -18.83 -29.44
C ALA A 27 -7.67 -18.53 -28.28
N ALA A 28 -7.84 -19.50 -27.39
CA ALA A 28 -8.45 -19.29 -26.09
C ALA A 28 -7.52 -18.36 -25.31
N LEU A 29 -7.79 -17.05 -25.41
CA LEU A 29 -7.26 -16.04 -24.49
C LEU A 29 -7.76 -16.41 -23.10
N LEU A 30 -6.98 -17.22 -22.37
CA LEU A 30 -7.17 -17.45 -20.96
C LEU A 30 -6.97 -16.09 -20.27
N LEU A 31 -8.07 -15.38 -20.04
CA LEU A 31 -8.11 -14.23 -19.15
C LEU A 31 -7.82 -14.74 -17.74
N TRP A 32 -6.54 -14.81 -17.38
CA TRP A 32 -6.16 -15.03 -15.99
C TRP A 32 -6.69 -13.83 -15.19
N PRO A 33 -7.46 -14.03 -14.11
CA PRO A 33 -7.84 -12.93 -13.24
C PRO A 33 -6.53 -12.33 -12.73
N ARG A 34 -6.26 -11.07 -13.09
CA ARG A 34 -5.24 -10.29 -12.42
C ARG A 34 -5.76 -10.08 -11.00
N GLY A 35 -5.27 -10.89 -10.05
CA GLY A 35 -5.52 -10.65 -8.64
C GLY A 35 -5.10 -9.22 -8.30
N ALA A 36 -5.84 -8.57 -7.41
CA ALA A 36 -5.43 -7.28 -6.87
C ALA A 36 -4.05 -7.44 -6.23
N ALA A 37 -3.11 -6.55 -6.58
CA ALA A 37 -1.83 -6.51 -5.87
C ALA A 37 -2.10 -6.16 -4.40
N PRO A 38 -1.34 -6.74 -3.45
CA PRO A 38 -1.44 -6.35 -2.05
C PRO A 38 -1.13 -4.86 -1.92
N PHE A 39 -1.90 -4.14 -1.10
CA PHE A 39 -1.64 -2.73 -0.83
C PHE A 39 -0.28 -2.57 -0.14
N SER A 40 0.47 -1.55 -0.54
CA SER A 40 1.78 -1.20 0.00
C SER A 40 1.80 0.25 0.45
N CYS A 41 2.66 0.57 1.41
CA CYS A 41 2.83 1.93 1.91
C CYS A 41 3.51 2.85 0.88
N PRO A 42 2.88 3.96 0.47
CA PRO A 42 3.46 4.85 -0.54
C PRO A 42 4.68 5.67 -0.08
N LEU A 43 4.74 6.09 1.20
CA LEU A 43 5.81 6.97 1.68
C LEU A 43 7.10 6.23 2.11
N ASP A 44 6.98 4.97 2.56
CA ASP A 44 8.09 4.08 2.93
C ASP A 44 9.23 4.74 3.75
N ALA A 45 8.87 5.63 4.68
CA ALA A 45 9.85 6.37 5.49
C ALA A 45 9.96 5.76 6.89
N ALA A 46 11.14 5.20 7.20
CA ALA A 46 11.40 4.58 8.51
C ALA A 46 11.29 5.58 9.67
N LEU A 47 10.71 5.14 10.78
CA LEU A 47 10.53 5.88 12.02
C LEU A 47 11.07 5.08 13.20
N SER A 48 11.61 5.78 14.20
CA SER A 48 11.94 5.21 15.51
C SER A 48 10.94 5.73 16.54
N LEU A 49 10.04 4.87 16.99
CA LEU A 49 9.00 5.25 17.94
C LEU A 49 9.53 5.26 19.38
N PRO A 50 8.96 6.10 20.28
CA PRO A 50 9.29 6.10 21.71
C PRO A 50 9.20 4.73 22.38
N SER A 51 8.27 3.87 21.96
CA SER A 51 8.13 2.50 22.44
C SER A 51 9.31 1.58 22.06
N GLY A 52 10.21 2.03 21.18
CA GLY A 52 11.28 1.23 20.59
C GLY A 52 10.82 0.37 19.41
N GLN A 53 9.55 0.44 19.03
CA GLN A 53 9.03 -0.31 17.87
C GLN A 53 9.58 0.26 16.56
N ALA A 54 9.89 -0.64 15.64
CA ALA A 54 10.19 -0.29 14.26
C ALA A 54 8.89 0.13 13.57
N ALA A 55 8.91 1.28 12.90
CA ALA A 55 7.74 1.81 12.23
C ALA A 55 8.10 2.45 10.89
N MET A 56 7.07 2.69 10.09
CA MET A 56 7.18 3.31 8.77
C MET A 56 6.00 4.23 8.54
N LEU A 57 6.27 5.49 8.18
CA LEU A 57 5.23 6.40 7.73
C LEU A 57 4.66 5.88 6.41
N CYS A 58 3.38 5.57 6.41
CA CYS A 58 2.70 4.95 5.27
C CYS A 58 2.04 6.01 4.39
N GLU A 59 1.17 6.82 4.98
CA GLU A 59 0.43 7.88 4.30
C GLU A 59 0.25 9.09 5.21
N VAL A 60 0.18 10.28 4.60
CA VAL A 60 -0.26 11.51 5.23
C VAL A 60 -1.25 12.14 4.28
N LEU A 61 -2.48 12.36 4.74
CA LEU A 61 -3.53 12.89 3.87
C LEU A 61 -4.51 13.79 4.63
N PRO A 62 -4.90 14.94 4.06
CA PRO A 62 -6.08 15.66 4.50
C PRO A 62 -7.34 14.90 4.07
N GLU A 63 -8.28 14.73 4.99
CA GLU A 63 -9.53 14.00 4.81
C GLU A 63 -10.72 14.89 5.19
N PRO A 64 -11.48 15.40 4.22
CA PRO A 64 -12.73 16.10 4.47
C PRO A 64 -13.75 15.13 5.09
N GLN A 65 -14.35 15.53 6.21
CA GLN A 65 -15.35 14.70 6.88
C GLN A 65 -16.73 14.87 6.23
N PRO A 66 -17.47 13.77 6.04
CA PRO A 66 -18.82 13.86 5.49
C PRO A 66 -19.75 14.55 6.50
N PHE A 67 -20.70 15.34 5.98
CA PHE A 67 -21.73 16.02 6.77
C PHE A 67 -21.24 17.13 7.72
N THR A 68 -19.93 17.39 7.79
CA THR A 68 -19.36 18.57 8.47
C THR A 68 -18.49 19.38 7.50
N ALA A 69 -17.96 20.50 7.96
CA ALA A 69 -16.94 21.26 7.21
C ALA A 69 -15.51 20.86 7.63
N ASP A 70 -15.37 19.86 8.49
CA ASP A 70 -14.11 19.56 9.16
C ASP A 70 -13.15 18.86 8.19
N VAL A 71 -11.87 19.16 8.34
CA VAL A 71 -10.77 18.49 7.67
C VAL A 71 -9.89 17.82 8.70
N TRP A 72 -9.70 16.51 8.57
CA TRP A 72 -8.80 15.75 9.43
C TRP A 72 -7.48 15.48 8.72
N LEU A 73 -6.37 15.76 9.36
CA LEU A 73 -5.06 15.32 8.88
C LEU A 73 -4.79 13.91 9.41
N VAL A 74 -4.92 12.90 8.54
CA VAL A 74 -4.72 11.50 8.89
C VAL A 74 -3.28 11.08 8.59
N LEU A 75 -2.56 10.63 9.62
CA LEU A 75 -1.25 10.00 9.51
C LEU A 75 -1.41 8.50 9.73
N ARG A 76 -1.09 7.72 8.71
CA ARG A 76 -1.10 6.25 8.77
C ARG A 76 0.33 5.76 8.93
N VAL A 77 0.60 4.98 9.96
CA VAL A 77 1.93 4.45 10.29
C VAL A 77 1.85 2.93 10.40
N LEU A 78 2.71 2.25 9.63
CA LEU A 78 2.89 0.81 9.69
C LEU A 78 3.81 0.47 10.86
N VAL A 79 3.34 -0.40 11.76
CA VAL A 79 4.06 -0.87 12.94
C VAL A 79 3.90 -2.40 13.01
N PRO A 80 4.80 -3.20 12.39
CA PRO A 80 4.58 -4.64 12.20
C PRO A 80 4.31 -5.40 13.51
N ASP A 81 4.99 -5.00 14.58
CA ASP A 81 4.88 -5.61 15.90
C ASP A 81 3.90 -4.87 16.83
N LEU A 82 2.91 -4.16 16.26
CA LEU A 82 1.89 -3.44 17.03
C LEU A 82 1.23 -4.36 18.06
N PRO A 83 1.22 -4.02 19.35
CA PRO A 83 0.62 -4.87 20.39
C PRO A 83 -0.91 -4.91 20.25
N PRO A 84 -1.57 -5.87 20.94
CA PRO A 84 -3.01 -5.82 21.17
C PRO A 84 -3.45 -4.49 21.80
N ALA A 85 -4.66 -4.03 21.45
CA ALA A 85 -5.17 -2.71 21.81
C ALA A 85 -5.37 -2.49 23.32
N ASP A 86 -5.36 -3.54 24.13
CA ASP A 86 -5.51 -3.53 25.58
C ASP A 86 -4.16 -3.50 26.35
N LEU A 87 -3.03 -3.47 25.63
CA LEU A 87 -1.72 -3.33 26.24
C LEU A 87 -1.25 -1.87 26.19
N ASP A 88 -0.98 -1.30 27.37
CA ASP A 88 -0.41 0.04 27.52
C ASP A 88 0.94 0.13 26.79
N GLY A 89 1.09 1.14 25.93
CA GLY A 89 2.37 1.45 25.28
C GLY A 89 2.28 2.23 23.97
N THR A 90 1.13 2.22 23.27
CA THR A 90 1.00 2.92 21.98
C THR A 90 0.68 4.40 22.12
N HIS A 91 0.13 4.85 23.25
CA HIS A 91 -0.26 6.26 23.44
C HIS A 91 0.93 7.21 23.32
N ALA A 92 2.08 6.86 23.90
CA ALA A 92 3.30 7.66 23.77
C ALA A 92 3.79 7.76 22.31
N ASP A 93 3.56 6.71 21.51
CA ASP A 93 3.89 6.72 20.09
C ASP A 93 2.93 7.61 19.30
N HIS A 94 1.62 7.55 19.60
CA HIS A 94 0.62 8.44 19.02
C HIS A 94 0.93 9.90 19.33
N ASP A 95 1.24 10.23 20.58
CA ASP A 95 1.59 11.58 21.02
C ASP A 95 2.82 12.11 20.27
N TRP A 96 3.86 11.27 20.16
CA TRP A 96 5.06 11.61 19.41
C TRP A 96 4.77 11.80 17.92
N ILE A 97 3.98 10.92 17.30
CA ILE A 97 3.61 11.07 15.89
C ILE A 97 2.80 12.35 15.67
N CYS A 98 1.83 12.64 16.53
CA CYS A 98 1.05 13.87 16.42
C CYS A 98 1.96 15.10 16.55
N ARG A 99 2.81 15.14 17.59
CA ARG A 99 3.66 16.29 17.89
C ARG A 99 4.76 16.51 16.84
N ASP A 100 5.50 15.46 16.48
CA ASP A 100 6.72 15.58 15.69
C ASP A 100 6.47 15.45 14.19
N LEU A 101 5.39 14.76 13.78
CA LEU A 101 5.03 14.62 12.37
C LEU A 101 3.75 15.37 12.00
N GLY A 102 2.72 15.31 12.86
CA GLY A 102 1.42 15.90 12.62
C GLY A 102 1.44 17.43 12.67
N LEU A 103 1.87 18.03 13.79
CA LEU A 103 1.84 19.49 13.98
C LEU A 103 2.63 20.26 12.92
N PRO A 104 3.87 19.87 12.54
CA PRO A 104 4.60 20.60 11.50
C PRO A 104 3.90 20.54 10.14
N ARG A 105 3.22 19.43 9.83
CA ARG A 105 2.45 19.28 8.59
C ARG A 105 1.17 20.08 8.62
N ALA A 106 0.44 20.06 9.74
CA ALA A 106 -0.75 20.87 9.95
C ALA A 106 -0.43 22.38 9.82
N ALA A 107 0.68 22.83 10.38
CA ALA A 107 1.13 24.22 10.28
C ALA A 107 1.57 24.64 8.87
N ALA A 108 1.88 23.67 8.00
CA ALA A 108 2.28 23.91 6.61
C ALA A 108 1.08 23.90 5.64
N MET A 109 -0.13 23.59 6.09
CA MET A 109 -1.35 23.65 5.28
C MET A 109 -1.86 25.08 5.15
N ASP A 110 -2.53 25.39 4.03
CA ASP A 110 -3.13 26.72 3.80
C ASP A 110 -4.19 27.07 4.86
N ALA A 111 -4.95 26.06 5.29
CA ALA A 111 -5.85 26.12 6.42
C ALA A 111 -5.51 24.98 7.40
N PRO A 112 -5.39 25.26 8.71
CA PRO A 112 -5.11 24.22 9.68
C PRO A 112 -6.25 23.21 9.72
N PRO A 113 -5.95 21.91 9.83
CA PRO A 113 -6.97 20.88 10.00
C PRO A 113 -7.62 21.00 11.38
N ASP A 114 -8.88 20.58 11.48
CA ASP A 114 -9.64 20.56 12.73
C ASP A 114 -9.11 19.50 13.69
N ARG A 115 -8.57 18.40 13.14
CA ARG A 115 -7.99 17.30 13.90
C ARG A 115 -6.77 16.71 13.22
N ILE A 116 -5.89 16.14 14.03
CA ILE A 116 -4.87 15.20 13.60
C ILE A 116 -5.31 13.81 14.06
N VAL A 117 -5.40 12.87 13.14
CA VAL A 117 -5.71 11.47 13.45
C VAL A 117 -4.46 10.65 13.19
N VAL A 118 -4.02 9.91 14.20
CA VAL A 118 -2.91 8.98 14.09
C VAL A 118 -3.46 7.56 14.08
N GLN A 119 -3.16 6.83 13.00
CA GLN A 119 -3.53 5.43 12.84
C GLN A 119 -2.26 4.58 12.78
N LEU A 120 -2.06 3.74 13.79
CA LEU A 120 -1.08 2.66 13.77
C LEU A 120 -1.74 1.39 13.21
N MET A 121 -1.04 0.68 12.33
CA MET A 121 -1.53 -0.57 11.74
C MET A 121 -0.44 -1.62 11.68
N SER A 122 -0.77 -2.89 11.95
CA SER A 122 0.21 -4.00 11.92
C SER A 122 0.57 -4.48 10.51
N ALA A 123 -0.25 -4.14 9.52
CA ALA A 123 -0.03 -4.48 8.12
C ALA A 123 -0.64 -3.37 7.23
N PRO A 124 -0.08 -3.13 6.04
CA PRO A 124 -0.62 -2.14 5.11
C PRO A 124 -1.96 -2.65 4.54
N PHE A 125 -2.96 -1.76 4.46
CA PHE A 125 -4.25 -2.08 3.84
C PHE A 125 -4.88 -0.85 3.16
N PRO A 126 -5.69 -1.04 2.12
CA PRO A 126 -6.32 0.07 1.41
C PRO A 126 -7.39 0.76 2.28
N ARG A 127 -7.49 2.09 2.17
CA ARG A 127 -8.57 2.84 2.84
C ARG A 127 -9.95 2.45 2.29
N GLY A 128 -10.96 2.55 3.14
CA GLY A 128 -12.36 2.27 2.76
C GLY A 128 -12.71 0.78 2.68
N GLU A 129 -11.73 -0.11 2.85
CA GLU A 129 -11.95 -1.55 2.89
C GLU A 129 -11.93 -2.08 4.32
N ALA A 130 -12.70 -3.14 4.57
CA ALA A 130 -12.64 -3.85 5.84
C ALA A 130 -11.27 -4.53 5.98
N ALA A 131 -10.64 -4.37 7.14
CA ALA A 131 -9.33 -4.93 7.44
C ALA A 131 -9.41 -5.93 8.63
N PRO A 132 -10.24 -6.99 8.54
CA PRO A 132 -10.32 -7.98 9.61
C PRO A 132 -8.97 -8.69 9.77
N GLY A 133 -8.52 -8.86 11.01
CA GLY A 133 -7.24 -9.49 11.32
C GLY A 133 -6.03 -8.56 11.26
N ILE A 134 -6.18 -7.32 10.78
CA ILE A 134 -5.14 -6.29 10.91
C ILE A 134 -5.37 -5.54 12.22
N ARG A 135 -4.38 -5.57 13.11
CA ARG A 135 -4.44 -4.82 14.37
C ARG A 135 -4.28 -3.34 14.06
N GLN A 136 -5.09 -2.53 14.72
CA GLN A 136 -5.10 -1.08 14.55
C GLN A 136 -5.23 -0.41 15.91
N SER A 137 -4.55 0.72 16.05
CA SER A 137 -4.72 1.65 17.17
C SER A 137 -4.90 3.04 16.57
N ILE A 138 -5.98 3.72 16.93
CA ILE A 138 -6.37 4.99 16.33
C ILE A 138 -6.63 5.98 17.44
N GLU A 139 -5.99 7.13 17.38
CA GLU A 139 -6.18 8.24 18.30
C GLU A 139 -6.37 9.53 17.51
N ALA A 140 -7.15 10.45 18.07
CA ALA A 140 -7.37 11.77 17.49
C ALA A 140 -6.97 12.88 18.44
N TYR A 141 -6.55 13.99 17.85
CA TYR A 141 -6.02 15.13 18.55
C TYR A 141 -6.64 16.40 17.98
N THR A 142 -7.10 17.26 18.88
CA THR A 142 -7.36 18.66 18.55
C THR A 142 -6.07 19.46 18.71
N ILE A 143 -5.87 20.46 17.85
CA ILE A 143 -4.71 21.35 17.91
C ILE A 143 -5.07 22.56 18.75
N ALA A 144 -4.46 22.71 19.93
CA ALA A 144 -4.68 23.85 20.81
C ALA A 144 -3.35 24.54 21.13
N THR A 145 -3.21 25.82 20.80
CA THR A 145 -1.99 26.60 21.09
C THR A 145 -0.70 25.93 20.55
N GLY A 146 -0.80 25.23 19.42
CA GLY A 146 0.32 24.53 18.82
C GLY A 146 0.75 23.25 19.55
N SER A 147 -0.13 22.66 20.37
CA SER A 147 0.05 21.32 20.94
C SER A 147 -1.06 20.36 20.51
N CYS A 148 -0.75 19.07 20.53
CA CYS A 148 -1.73 18.00 20.36
C CYS A 148 -2.46 17.76 21.68
N MET A 149 -3.77 17.93 21.69
CA MET A 149 -4.64 17.55 22.80
C MET A 149 -5.41 16.29 22.44
N TRP A 150 -5.11 15.18 23.12
CA TRP A 150 -5.78 13.91 22.90
C TRP A 150 -7.28 14.02 23.18
N GLU A 151 -8.10 13.45 22.31
CA GLU A 151 -9.54 13.32 22.46
C GLU A 151 -9.97 11.86 22.39
N LEU A 152 -11.00 11.53 23.17
CA LEU A 152 -11.71 10.26 23.02
C LEU A 152 -12.45 10.26 21.68
N LEU A 153 -12.12 9.27 20.83
CA LEU A 153 -12.81 8.93 19.59
C LEU A 153 -14.09 8.14 19.84
#